data_AF-A0A8H8SMN5-F1
#
_entry.id   AF-A0A8H8SMN5-F1
#
_cell.length_a   1.000
_cell.length_b   1.000
_cell.length_c   1.000
_cell.angle_alpha   90.00
_cell.angle_beta   90.00
_cell.angle_gamma   90.00
#
_symmetry.space_group_name_H-M   'P 1'
#
loop_
_entity.id
_entity.type
_entity.pdbx_description
1 polymer ?
#
loop_
_entity_poly.entity_id
_entity_poly.type
_entity_poly.pdbx_seq_one_letter_code
_entity_poly.pdbx_strand_id
1 'polypeptide(L)'
;MRLIKHDVNLDCAVFWDVKQSLPRSLTAIEWDDTFAGVYSDSNDGRQAVLAEGWGLELDERADEGKNGTGILNHEIKPSVSGIQQFNNRVRQVLMSSGSTTFSKIVNKWNTVIVGLKTYYREAVVYTNKLLDAFVKAENKIQTRVKIGLSSKMPSLFPPVVFYTERNSEVLACYRWATSFFQSDLRWLKQTDVAVSHFRAGMNHEENQLIPNLYRYLQPWEVEFMGLACVLLEYSMKRREANVQNRRLTLEDLEDSWDQAIDTLLHTTRAGVSALIGNNISSSSTMLSVDVIAALGGIEGILEDTLFKCTYFPTWEGLFWENASGFEGSMRYKKLTNAQRSGLNQIPNRHFTLWWSPTINRANVYVGFQVQLGLTSIVMHGKIPTLEISLIQIFRAHLWRKIHESVIMDLRPVFDQEPEALQNISRPSLVTDSKDVLDGSTSNKYWIDVQLRWGDFDTHDIERYVVMIGMDLAYNLWSAYGNWFPGMKPLIQQAMSKIIKANPTLHALRKRIRKGLQLYSSEPTEPYLDS
;
A
#
# COMPACT_ATOMS: atom_id res chain seq x y z
N MET A 1 -6.87 -41.53 2.25
CA MET A 1 -7.10 -42.96 1.94
C MET A 1 -7.56 -43.73 3.19
N ARG A 2 -8.60 -44.57 3.07
CA ARG A 2 -8.98 -45.51 4.14
C ARG A 2 -7.98 -46.66 4.20
N LEU A 3 -7.52 -47.00 5.40
CA LEU A 3 -6.53 -48.07 5.61
C LEU A 3 -7.23 -49.43 5.64
N ILE A 4 -7.37 -50.05 4.46
CA ILE A 4 -7.95 -51.38 4.30
C ILE A 4 -6.84 -52.36 4.00
N LYS A 5 -6.86 -53.53 4.64
CA LYS A 5 -5.79 -54.53 4.56
C LYS A 5 -5.45 -54.90 3.10
N HIS A 6 -6.47 -55.06 2.24
CA HIS A 6 -6.28 -55.36 0.83
C HIS A 6 -5.50 -54.24 0.11
N ASP A 7 -5.96 -53.00 0.25
CA ASP A 7 -5.39 -51.85 -0.45
C ASP A 7 -3.97 -51.52 0.04
N VAL A 8 -3.72 -51.61 1.35
CA VAL A 8 -2.37 -51.41 1.92
C VAL A 8 -1.40 -52.50 1.44
N ASN A 9 -1.86 -53.74 1.33
CA ASN A 9 -1.03 -54.83 0.80
C ASN A 9 -0.73 -54.64 -0.69
N LEU A 10 -1.72 -54.17 -1.46
CA LEU A 10 -1.55 -53.87 -2.88
C LEU A 10 -0.52 -52.75 -3.08
N ASP A 11 -0.62 -51.69 -2.29
CA ASP A 11 0.32 -50.57 -2.28
C ASP A 11 1.76 -51.04 -1.99
N CYS A 12 1.95 -51.77 -0.89
CA CYS A 12 3.25 -52.37 -0.58
C CYS A 12 3.75 -53.23 -1.74
N ALA A 13 2.91 -54.11 -2.31
CA ALA A 13 3.34 -54.98 -3.40
C ALA A 13 3.82 -54.19 -4.64
N VAL A 14 3.09 -53.15 -5.04
CA VAL A 14 3.47 -52.28 -6.17
C VAL A 14 4.79 -51.56 -5.90
N PHE A 15 4.97 -51.00 -4.70
CA PHE A 15 6.24 -50.39 -4.34
C PHE A 15 7.41 -51.37 -4.35
N TRP A 16 7.20 -52.58 -3.83
CA TRP A 16 8.23 -53.62 -3.82
C TRP A 16 8.63 -54.03 -5.24
N ASP A 17 7.68 -54.15 -6.16
CA ASP A 17 7.93 -54.45 -7.57
C ASP A 17 8.73 -53.32 -8.26
N VAL A 18 8.28 -52.07 -8.10
CA VAL A 18 8.98 -50.89 -8.64
C VAL A 18 10.40 -50.78 -8.07
N LYS A 19 10.57 -51.02 -6.76
CA LYS A 19 11.89 -50.97 -6.11
C LYS A 19 12.85 -52.05 -6.62
N GLN A 20 12.34 -53.22 -6.99
CA GLN A 20 13.15 -54.32 -7.54
C GLN A 20 13.51 -54.09 -9.01
N SER A 21 12.72 -53.32 -9.75
CA SER A 21 13.00 -52.98 -11.15
C SER A 21 14.22 -52.06 -11.32
N LEU A 22 14.66 -51.38 -10.25
CA LEU A 22 15.76 -50.42 -10.27
C LEU A 22 17.03 -50.94 -9.56
N PRO A 23 18.18 -51.02 -10.25
CA PRO A 23 19.45 -51.35 -9.63
C PRO A 23 19.84 -50.32 -8.57
N ARG A 24 20.19 -50.78 -7.37
CA ARG A 24 20.63 -49.92 -6.24
C ARG A 24 21.88 -49.11 -6.54
N SER A 25 22.66 -49.47 -7.56
CA SER A 25 23.83 -48.73 -8.02
C SER A 25 23.47 -47.44 -8.77
N LEU A 26 22.24 -47.30 -9.28
CA LEU A 26 21.79 -46.12 -10.01
C LEU A 26 21.01 -45.15 -9.11
N THR A 27 20.06 -45.66 -8.34
CA THR A 27 19.22 -44.86 -7.45
C THR A 27 18.66 -45.74 -6.31
N ALA A 28 18.25 -45.10 -5.21
CA ALA A 28 17.58 -45.76 -4.11
C ALA A 28 16.21 -45.11 -3.88
N ILE A 29 15.16 -45.93 -3.91
CA ILE A 29 13.80 -45.51 -3.53
C ILE A 29 13.52 -46.02 -2.12
N GLU A 30 13.30 -45.08 -1.21
CA GLU A 30 12.93 -45.35 0.18
C GLU A 30 11.42 -45.23 0.36
N TRP A 31 10.85 -46.07 1.23
CA TRP A 31 9.40 -46.08 1.47
C TRP A 31 8.96 -44.77 2.14
N ASP A 32 9.78 -44.26 3.06
CA ASP A 32 9.48 -43.07 3.86
C ASP A 32 9.35 -41.79 3.01
N ASP A 33 9.99 -41.74 1.83
CA ASP A 33 9.94 -40.62 0.88
C ASP A 33 8.89 -40.80 -0.24
N THR A 34 8.17 -41.92 -0.26
CA THR A 34 7.17 -42.22 -1.29
C THR A 34 5.74 -42.15 -0.77
N PHE A 35 4.83 -41.80 -1.67
CA PHE A 35 3.40 -41.83 -1.41
C PHE A 35 2.69 -42.51 -2.56
N ALA A 36 1.76 -43.40 -2.21
CA ALA A 36 0.92 -44.11 -3.17
C ALA A 36 -0.52 -44.12 -2.66
N GLY A 37 -1.46 -43.94 -3.58
CA GLY A 37 -2.89 -43.93 -3.32
C GLY A 37 -3.56 -45.03 -4.13
N VAL A 38 -4.26 -45.94 -3.46
CA VAL A 38 -5.01 -47.02 -4.12
C VAL A 38 -6.47 -46.63 -4.25
N TYR A 39 -7.00 -46.72 -5.46
CA TYR A 39 -8.43 -46.58 -5.74
C TYR A 39 -9.08 -47.97 -5.73
N SER A 40 -10.13 -48.14 -4.94
CA SER A 40 -10.84 -49.41 -4.74
C SER A 40 -12.33 -49.15 -4.46
N ASP A 41 -13.17 -50.18 -4.54
CA ASP A 41 -14.61 -50.08 -4.20
C ASP A 41 -14.87 -49.57 -2.77
N SER A 42 -13.86 -49.64 -1.90
CA SER A 42 -13.92 -49.15 -0.51
C SER A 42 -13.23 -47.80 -0.31
N ASN A 43 -12.46 -47.33 -1.29
CA ASN A 43 -11.74 -46.07 -1.30
C ASN A 43 -12.03 -45.29 -2.60
N ASP A 44 -13.10 -44.51 -2.57
CA ASP A 44 -13.63 -43.75 -3.72
C ASP A 44 -12.73 -42.56 -4.15
N GLY A 45 -11.81 -42.10 -3.28
CA GLY A 45 -10.94 -40.95 -3.56
C GLY A 45 -9.58 -41.37 -4.13
N ARG A 46 -9.20 -40.84 -5.31
CA ARG A 46 -7.82 -40.97 -5.81
C ARG A 46 -6.97 -39.82 -5.27
N GLN A 47 -5.97 -40.15 -4.46
CA GLN A 47 -5.01 -39.17 -3.93
C GLN A 47 -3.69 -39.32 -4.68
N ALA A 48 -3.20 -38.24 -5.27
CA ALA A 48 -1.92 -38.20 -5.97
C ALA A 48 -1.16 -36.90 -5.66
N VAL A 49 0.16 -36.98 -5.53
CA VAL A 49 1.03 -35.80 -5.45
C VAL A 49 1.67 -35.64 -6.83
N LEU A 50 1.20 -34.67 -7.62
CA LEU A 50 1.53 -34.59 -9.05
C LEU A 50 2.82 -33.80 -9.35
N ALA A 51 3.32 -32.98 -8.41
CA ALA A 51 4.56 -32.20 -8.57
C ALA A 51 5.07 -31.68 -7.21
N GLU A 52 6.34 -31.22 -7.16
CA GLU A 52 6.93 -30.52 -6.01
C GLU A 52 6.05 -29.31 -5.61
N GLY A 53 5.17 -29.51 -4.63
CA GLY A 53 4.29 -28.45 -4.14
C GLY A 53 2.80 -28.73 -4.26
N TRP A 54 2.35 -29.63 -5.14
CA TRP A 54 0.92 -29.86 -5.42
C TRP A 54 0.41 -31.20 -4.90
N GLY A 55 -0.68 -31.17 -4.13
CA GLY A 55 -1.51 -32.34 -3.84
C GLY A 55 -2.77 -32.29 -4.70
N LEU A 56 -3.12 -33.43 -5.29
CA LEU A 56 -4.35 -33.63 -6.03
C LEU A 56 -5.20 -34.68 -5.32
N GLU A 57 -6.45 -34.35 -5.07
CA GLU A 57 -7.47 -35.28 -4.61
C GLU A 57 -8.60 -35.29 -5.64
N LEU A 58 -8.82 -36.46 -6.24
CA LEU A 58 -9.89 -36.71 -7.21
C LEU A 58 -11.03 -37.41 -6.47
N ASP A 59 -12.22 -36.83 -6.51
CA ASP A 59 -13.46 -37.45 -6.02
C ASP A 59 -14.44 -37.59 -7.20
N GLU A 60 -14.98 -38.79 -7.40
CA GLU A 60 -15.94 -39.08 -8.48
C GLU A 60 -17.40 -38.78 -8.07
N ARG A 61 -17.68 -38.41 -6.80
CA ARG A 61 -19.06 -38.28 -6.28
C ARG A 61 -19.69 -36.87 -6.25
N ALA A 62 -19.08 -35.85 -6.82
CA ALA A 62 -19.70 -34.51 -6.84
C ALA A 62 -20.58 -34.29 -8.08
N ASP A 63 -21.73 -34.98 -8.15
CA ASP A 63 -22.89 -34.44 -8.86
C ASP A 63 -23.71 -33.62 -7.84
N GLU A 64 -24.12 -32.43 -8.27
CA GLU A 64 -25.01 -31.48 -7.57
C GLU A 64 -24.40 -30.59 -6.46
N GLY A 65 -23.93 -29.41 -6.89
CA GLY A 65 -24.27 -28.18 -6.15
C GLY A 65 -23.18 -27.54 -5.30
N LYS A 66 -22.05 -27.12 -5.89
CA LYS A 66 -21.34 -25.91 -5.45
C LYS A 66 -20.85 -25.13 -6.68
N ASN A 67 -21.24 -23.85 -6.75
CA ASN A 67 -20.81 -22.95 -7.81
C ASN A 67 -19.28 -22.74 -7.73
N GLY A 68 -18.54 -23.44 -8.58
CA GLY A 68 -17.11 -23.28 -8.77
C GLY A 68 -16.45 -24.50 -9.40
N THR A 69 -16.03 -24.35 -10.66
CA THR A 69 -15.05 -25.12 -11.44
C THR A 69 -15.43 -26.52 -11.95
N GLY A 70 -15.72 -26.61 -13.25
CA GLY A 70 -15.24 -27.68 -14.13
C GLY A 70 -16.05 -28.96 -14.31
N ILE A 71 -16.00 -29.46 -15.55
CA ILE A 71 -16.51 -30.76 -16.04
C ILE A 71 -15.78 -31.97 -15.40
N LEU A 72 -14.82 -31.72 -14.51
CA LEU A 72 -14.14 -32.70 -13.67
C LEU A 72 -13.86 -32.05 -12.30
N ASN A 73 -14.63 -32.42 -11.28
CA ASN A 73 -14.49 -31.89 -9.92
C ASN A 73 -13.18 -32.42 -9.29
N HIS A 74 -12.09 -31.68 -9.45
CA HIS A 74 -10.76 -32.02 -8.94
C HIS A 74 -10.39 -31.05 -7.82
N GLU A 75 -10.20 -31.54 -6.59
CA GLU A 75 -9.73 -30.71 -5.49
C GLU A 75 -8.21 -30.61 -5.52
N ILE A 76 -7.71 -29.51 -6.08
CA ILE A 76 -6.30 -29.20 -6.11
C ILE A 76 -5.92 -28.44 -4.83
N LYS A 77 -5.01 -29.00 -4.02
CA LYS A 77 -4.58 -28.41 -2.75
C LYS A 77 -3.05 -28.28 -2.71
N PRO A 78 -2.47 -27.15 -2.28
CA PRO A 78 -1.04 -27.04 -2.00
C PRO A 78 -0.58 -28.06 -0.95
N SER A 79 0.55 -28.70 -1.23
CA SER A 79 1.22 -29.62 -0.31
C SER A 79 1.72 -28.91 0.95
N VAL A 80 1.84 -29.68 2.04
CA VAL A 80 2.37 -29.18 3.31
C VAL A 80 3.81 -28.65 3.17
N SER A 81 4.62 -29.28 2.31
CA SER A 81 5.99 -28.84 1.98
C SER A 81 5.98 -27.44 1.33
N GLY A 82 5.09 -27.18 0.38
CA GLY A 82 4.93 -25.87 -0.25
C GLY A 82 4.60 -24.75 0.75
N ILE A 83 3.72 -25.04 1.72
CA ILE A 83 3.37 -24.10 2.80
C ILE A 83 4.59 -23.82 3.70
N GLN A 84 5.42 -24.82 3.98
CA GLN A 84 6.62 -24.67 4.79
C GLN A 84 7.71 -23.86 4.05
N GLN A 85 7.89 -24.10 2.76
CA GLN A 85 8.79 -23.32 1.91
C GLN A 85 8.39 -21.83 1.89
N PHE A 86 7.10 -21.54 1.73
CA PHE A 86 6.58 -20.17 1.84
C PHE A 86 6.94 -19.52 3.18
N ASN A 87 6.65 -20.21 4.29
CA ASN A 87 6.98 -19.70 5.63
C ASN A 87 8.48 -19.47 5.82
N ASN A 88 9.33 -20.35 5.30
CA ASN A 88 10.79 -20.20 5.34
C ASN A 88 11.25 -19.00 4.50
N ARG A 89 10.64 -18.78 3.33
CA ARG A 89 10.93 -17.61 2.49
C ARG A 89 10.54 -16.31 3.20
N VAL A 90 9.39 -16.26 3.86
CA VAL A 90 8.98 -15.11 4.68
C VAL A 90 9.96 -14.86 5.82
N ARG A 91 10.41 -15.91 6.53
CA ARG A 91 11.46 -15.78 7.55
C ARG A 91 12.75 -15.22 6.97
N GLN A 92 13.17 -15.68 5.79
CA GLN A 92 14.37 -15.17 5.10
C GLN A 92 14.25 -13.68 4.75
N VAL A 93 13.07 -13.23 4.32
CA VAL A 93 12.81 -11.80 4.09
C VAL A 93 13.00 -11.02 5.39
N LEU A 94 12.42 -11.47 6.50
CA LEU A 94 12.52 -10.78 7.79
C LEU A 94 13.96 -10.75 8.33
N MET A 95 14.70 -11.87 8.24
CA MET A 95 16.09 -11.96 8.70
C MET A 95 17.05 -11.11 7.85
N SER A 96 16.81 -11.00 6.54
CA SER A 96 17.62 -10.18 5.64
C SER A 96 17.28 -8.68 5.68
N SER A 97 16.34 -8.27 6.52
CA SER A 97 15.79 -6.91 6.58
C SER A 97 16.26 -6.10 7.79
N GLY A 98 17.50 -6.34 8.25
CA GLY A 98 18.10 -5.71 9.43
C GLY A 98 18.08 -4.17 9.36
N SER A 99 18.83 -3.59 8.42
CA SER A 99 18.97 -2.14 8.22
C SER A 99 18.62 -1.73 6.78
N THR A 100 17.58 -2.34 6.22
CA THR A 100 17.11 -2.09 4.85
C THR A 100 15.99 -1.07 4.84
N THR A 101 15.74 -0.45 3.68
CA THR A 101 14.62 0.50 3.50
C THR A 101 13.27 -0.22 3.57
N PHE A 102 12.22 0.45 4.04
CA PHE A 102 10.87 -0.12 4.13
C PHE A 102 10.37 -0.60 2.76
N SER A 103 10.61 0.18 1.71
CA SER A 103 10.28 -0.18 0.33
C SER A 103 10.95 -1.49 -0.10
N LYS A 104 12.22 -1.76 0.28
CA LYS A 104 12.89 -3.02 -0.06
C LYS A 104 12.26 -4.22 0.66
N ILE A 105 11.80 -4.05 1.90
CA ILE A 105 11.11 -5.11 2.65
C ILE A 105 9.79 -5.48 1.96
N VAL A 106 8.99 -4.46 1.63
CA VAL A 106 7.70 -4.64 0.94
C VAL A 106 7.87 -5.18 -0.47
N ASN A 107 8.88 -4.74 -1.23
CA ASN A 107 9.17 -5.29 -2.56
C ASN A 107 9.51 -6.79 -2.49
N LYS A 108 10.35 -7.21 -1.53
CA LYS A 108 10.66 -8.63 -1.33
C LYS A 108 9.41 -9.44 -0.97
N TRP A 109 8.53 -8.88 -0.15
CA TRP A 109 7.24 -9.49 0.19
C TRP A 109 6.35 -9.63 -1.04
N ASN A 110 6.20 -8.58 -1.83
CA ASN A 110 5.41 -8.58 -3.05
C ASN A 110 5.90 -9.66 -4.02
N THR A 111 7.22 -9.79 -4.23
CA THR A 111 7.78 -10.85 -5.07
C THR A 111 7.42 -12.25 -4.56
N VAL A 112 7.46 -12.46 -3.24
CA VAL A 112 7.12 -13.76 -2.63
C VAL A 112 5.64 -14.06 -2.76
N ILE A 113 4.77 -13.07 -2.49
CA ILE A 113 3.31 -13.21 -2.63
C ILE A 113 2.93 -13.50 -4.08
N VAL A 114 3.45 -12.70 -5.01
CA VAL A 114 3.10 -12.79 -6.42
C VAL A 114 3.54 -14.13 -6.96
N GLY A 115 4.78 -14.56 -6.68
CA GLY A 115 5.27 -15.87 -7.10
C GLY A 115 4.49 -17.04 -6.52
N LEU A 116 4.03 -16.96 -5.26
CA LEU A 116 3.21 -18.03 -4.67
C LEU A 116 1.81 -18.07 -5.31
N LYS A 117 1.19 -16.91 -5.54
CA LYS A 117 -0.18 -16.81 -6.03
C LYS A 117 -0.30 -17.11 -7.52
N THR A 118 0.65 -16.69 -8.34
CA THR A 118 0.64 -17.01 -9.77
C THR A 118 0.89 -18.50 -10.01
N TYR A 119 1.60 -19.15 -9.08
CA TYR A 119 1.79 -20.60 -9.10
C TYR A 119 0.53 -21.34 -8.65
N TYR A 120 0.05 -21.13 -7.41
CA TYR A 120 -1.05 -21.94 -6.85
C TYR A 120 -2.49 -21.48 -7.21
N ARG A 121 -2.70 -20.21 -7.56
CA ARG A 121 -3.99 -19.62 -7.99
C ARG A 121 -5.23 -20.10 -7.20
N GLU A 122 -6.14 -20.85 -7.83
CA GLU A 122 -7.38 -21.37 -7.22
C GLU A 122 -7.13 -22.28 -6.00
N ALA A 123 -6.03 -23.04 -6.00
CA ALA A 123 -5.71 -24.01 -4.94
C ALA A 123 -5.48 -23.35 -3.58
N VAL A 124 -5.18 -22.04 -3.58
CA VAL A 124 -4.99 -21.28 -2.35
C VAL A 124 -6.30 -21.12 -1.58
N VAL A 125 -7.44 -20.94 -2.27
CA VAL A 125 -8.75 -20.69 -1.63
C VAL A 125 -9.21 -21.93 -0.86
N TYR A 126 -8.93 -23.12 -1.38
CA TYR A 126 -9.32 -24.38 -0.76
C TYR A 126 -8.49 -24.73 0.49
N THR A 127 -7.37 -24.02 0.75
CA THR A 127 -6.46 -24.36 1.86
C THR A 127 -6.46 -23.32 2.96
N ASN A 128 -7.35 -23.51 3.95
CA ASN A 128 -7.46 -22.63 5.13
C ASN A 128 -6.13 -22.44 5.90
N LYS A 129 -5.29 -23.49 6.01
CA LYS A 129 -3.98 -23.40 6.67
C LYS A 129 -3.02 -22.42 5.97
N LEU A 130 -3.10 -22.33 4.64
CA LEU A 130 -2.30 -21.41 3.86
C LEU A 130 -2.83 -19.98 3.98
N LEU A 131 -4.16 -19.79 4.01
CA LEU A 131 -4.80 -18.50 4.29
C LEU A 131 -4.37 -17.94 5.65
N ASP A 132 -4.37 -18.76 6.70
CA ASP A 132 -3.87 -18.38 8.04
C ASP A 132 -2.38 -18.01 8.02
N ALA A 133 -1.57 -18.74 7.25
CA ALA A 133 -0.15 -18.46 7.10
C ALA A 133 0.08 -17.11 6.42
N PHE A 134 -0.73 -16.74 5.43
CA PHE A 134 -0.67 -15.43 4.78
C PHE A 134 -0.97 -14.29 5.74
N VAL A 135 -2.08 -14.36 6.49
CA VAL A 135 -2.45 -13.30 7.45
C VAL A 135 -1.37 -13.12 8.51
N LYS A 136 -0.80 -14.23 9.01
CA LYS A 136 0.32 -14.17 9.96
C LYS A 136 1.59 -13.58 9.34
N ALA A 137 1.90 -13.92 8.09
CA ALA A 137 3.07 -13.40 7.39
C ALA A 137 2.94 -11.89 7.09
N GLU A 138 1.77 -11.44 6.64
CA GLU A 138 1.44 -10.04 6.39
C GLU A 138 1.59 -9.20 7.66
N ASN A 139 0.98 -9.65 8.76
CA ASN A 139 1.10 -9.01 10.07
C ASN A 139 2.56 -8.92 10.54
N LYS A 140 3.38 -9.96 10.32
CA LYS A 140 4.80 -9.94 10.68
C LYS A 140 5.59 -8.90 9.89
N ILE A 141 5.28 -8.73 8.60
CA ILE A 141 5.97 -7.77 7.73
C ILE A 141 5.56 -6.34 8.09
N GLN A 142 4.27 -6.10 8.30
CA GLN A 142 3.80 -4.81 8.83
C GLN A 142 4.44 -4.51 10.19
N THR A 143 4.45 -5.48 11.10
CA THR A 143 5.10 -5.33 12.42
C THR A 143 6.58 -4.99 12.28
N ARG A 144 7.29 -5.56 11.30
CA ARG A 144 8.70 -5.24 11.04
C ARG A 144 8.89 -3.78 10.62
N VAL A 145 8.00 -3.23 9.80
CA VAL A 145 8.02 -1.81 9.42
C VAL A 145 7.67 -0.92 10.63
N LYS A 146 6.64 -1.29 11.42
CA LYS A 146 6.26 -0.56 12.65
C LYS A 146 7.42 -0.46 13.64
N ILE A 147 8.14 -1.56 13.89
CA ILE A 147 9.34 -1.59 14.75
C ILE A 147 10.45 -0.70 14.20
N GLY A 148 10.57 -0.58 12.87
CA GLY A 148 11.55 0.30 12.24
C GLY A 148 11.21 1.79 12.36
N LEU A 149 9.94 2.15 12.60
CA LEU A 149 9.48 3.52 12.79
C LEU A 149 9.54 3.96 14.25
N SER A 150 9.13 3.09 15.18
CA SER A 150 9.04 3.43 16.60
C SER A 150 9.43 2.26 17.51
N SER A 151 10.01 2.63 18.65
CA SER A 151 10.37 1.69 19.72
C SER A 151 9.17 1.19 20.53
N LYS A 152 8.01 1.87 20.47
CA LYS A 152 6.76 1.45 21.09
C LYS A 152 5.76 1.05 20.00
N MET A 153 5.22 -0.16 20.10
CA MET A 153 4.30 -0.74 19.12
C MET A 153 2.98 0.07 19.12
N PRO A 154 2.59 0.68 17.99
CA PRO A 154 1.33 1.41 17.93
C PRO A 154 0.17 0.43 17.73
N SER A 155 -0.91 0.62 18.49
CA SER A 155 -2.10 -0.22 18.47
C SER A 155 -2.88 -0.08 17.16
N LEU A 156 -2.81 1.09 16.51
CA LEU A 156 -3.55 1.45 15.32
C LEU A 156 -2.56 2.09 14.35
N PHE A 157 -2.27 1.46 13.22
CA PHE A 157 -1.57 2.10 12.13
C PHE A 157 -2.53 2.07 10.95
N PRO A 158 -2.86 3.22 10.35
CA PRO A 158 -3.81 3.25 9.25
C PRO A 158 -3.35 2.36 8.10
N PRO A 159 -4.24 1.52 7.54
CA PRO A 159 -3.89 0.61 6.47
C PRO A 159 -3.41 1.37 5.22
N VAL A 160 -3.89 2.60 5.00
CA VAL A 160 -3.47 3.51 3.92
C VAL A 160 -1.95 3.63 3.80
N VAL A 161 -1.21 3.64 4.92
CA VAL A 161 0.26 3.76 4.93
C VAL A 161 0.97 2.55 4.29
N PHE A 162 0.30 1.38 4.26
CA PHE A 162 0.86 0.13 3.76
C PHE A 162 0.34 -0.28 2.38
N TYR A 163 -0.84 0.15 1.97
CA TYR A 163 -1.50 -0.36 0.75
C TYR A 163 -1.55 0.64 -0.39
N THR A 164 -1.15 1.90 -0.18
CA THR A 164 -1.16 2.93 -1.22
C THR A 164 -0.15 2.62 -2.33
N GLU A 165 -0.51 2.95 -3.58
CA GLU A 165 0.28 2.53 -4.74
C GLU A 165 1.62 3.27 -4.86
N ARG A 166 2.56 2.60 -5.52
CA ARG A 166 3.93 3.04 -5.76
C ARG A 166 3.99 4.11 -6.85
N ASN A 167 3.98 5.37 -6.42
CA ASN A 167 4.79 6.42 -7.04
C ASN A 167 5.91 6.78 -6.04
N SER A 168 7.04 6.07 -6.22
CA SER A 168 8.37 6.14 -5.60
C SER A 168 8.61 6.23 -4.08
N GLU A 169 7.72 6.72 -3.21
CA GLU A 169 7.98 6.76 -1.75
C GLU A 169 6.86 6.20 -0.86
N VAL A 170 5.94 5.46 -1.47
CA VAL A 170 4.81 4.84 -0.78
C VAL A 170 5.00 3.32 -0.69
N LEU A 171 4.61 2.70 0.44
CA LEU A 171 4.64 1.25 0.57
C LEU A 171 3.42 0.69 -0.15
N ALA A 172 3.64 0.02 -1.27
CA ALA A 172 2.60 -0.73 -1.98
C ALA A 172 2.63 -2.20 -1.54
N CYS A 173 2.27 -2.48 -0.30
CA CYS A 173 2.16 -3.86 0.20
C CYS A 173 0.91 -4.49 -0.42
N TYR A 174 1.03 -5.57 -1.19
CA TYR A 174 -0.17 -6.25 -1.69
C TYR A 174 -0.90 -6.97 -0.56
N ARG A 175 -2.22 -6.73 -0.47
CA ARG A 175 -3.11 -7.40 0.47
C ARG A 175 -3.55 -8.79 -0.01
N TRP A 176 -3.84 -9.69 0.94
CA TRP A 176 -4.48 -10.97 0.64
C TRP A 176 -5.89 -11.18 1.21
N ALA A 177 -6.19 -10.84 2.46
CA ALA A 177 -7.42 -11.35 3.10
C ALA A 177 -8.31 -10.27 3.73
N THR A 178 -9.62 -10.37 3.49
CA THR A 178 -10.65 -9.56 4.15
C THR A 178 -11.62 -10.41 4.99
N SER A 179 -11.93 -11.66 4.60
CA SER A 179 -12.85 -12.52 5.35
C SER A 179 -12.47 -14.01 5.27
N PHE A 180 -12.56 -14.72 6.40
CA PHE A 180 -12.32 -16.16 6.51
C PHE A 180 -13.61 -16.97 6.37
N PHE A 181 -13.51 -18.17 5.81
CA PHE A 181 -14.52 -19.22 5.95
C PHE A 181 -14.21 -20.07 7.20
N GLN A 182 -15.16 -20.20 8.13
CA GLN A 182 -15.05 -21.10 9.27
C GLN A 182 -16.31 -21.94 9.41
N SER A 183 -16.16 -23.26 9.27
CA SER A 183 -17.07 -24.26 9.83
C SER A 183 -16.49 -24.76 11.17
N ASP A 184 -17.35 -25.31 12.02
CA ASP A 184 -16.98 -25.73 13.38
C ASP A 184 -15.78 -26.68 13.41
N LEU A 185 -14.69 -26.26 14.07
CA LEU A 185 -13.43 -27.00 14.17
C LEU A 185 -13.56 -28.38 14.84
N ARG A 186 -14.67 -28.65 15.55
CA ARG A 186 -14.96 -29.96 16.16
C ARG A 186 -15.34 -31.04 15.14
N TRP A 187 -15.95 -30.66 14.01
CA TRP A 187 -16.47 -31.60 13.00
C TRP A 187 -15.64 -31.65 11.70
N LEU A 188 -14.71 -30.71 11.53
CA LEU A 188 -13.85 -30.55 10.34
C LEU A 188 -12.88 -31.72 10.10
N LYS A 189 -12.65 -32.57 11.10
CA LYS A 189 -11.82 -33.78 10.93
C LYS A 189 -12.57 -34.97 10.33
N GLN A 190 -13.90 -34.89 10.17
CA GLN A 190 -14.72 -36.05 9.85
C GLN A 190 -15.68 -35.85 8.67
N THR A 191 -16.04 -34.62 8.31
CA THR A 191 -16.90 -34.29 7.16
C THR A 191 -16.62 -32.88 6.62
N ASP A 192 -16.64 -32.69 5.30
CA ASP A 192 -16.59 -31.37 4.64
C ASP A 192 -17.95 -30.66 4.73
N VAL A 193 -18.28 -30.19 5.93
CA VAL A 193 -19.49 -29.39 6.16
C VAL A 193 -19.29 -28.00 5.54
N ALA A 194 -20.31 -27.53 4.81
CA ALA A 194 -20.35 -26.19 4.23
C ALA A 194 -20.11 -25.07 5.28
N VAL A 195 -19.66 -23.92 4.80
CA VAL A 195 -19.27 -22.77 5.64
C VAL A 195 -20.47 -22.24 6.41
N SER A 196 -20.39 -22.25 7.75
CA SER A 196 -21.43 -21.74 8.64
C SER A 196 -21.15 -20.33 9.19
N HIS A 197 -19.88 -19.92 9.32
CA HIS A 197 -19.50 -18.62 9.90
C HIS A 197 -18.33 -17.96 9.16
N PHE A 198 -18.32 -16.62 9.17
CA PHE A 198 -17.18 -15.83 8.69
C PHE A 198 -16.38 -15.26 9.87
N ARG A 199 -15.05 -15.38 9.85
CA ARG A 199 -14.16 -14.72 10.82
C ARG A 199 -13.48 -13.52 10.17
N ALA A 200 -13.36 -12.41 10.89
CA ALA A 200 -12.63 -11.22 10.42
C ALA A 200 -11.11 -11.50 10.34
N GLY A 201 -10.50 -11.13 9.21
CA GLY A 201 -9.08 -11.31 8.92
C GLY A 201 -8.14 -10.39 9.71
N MET A 202 -8.48 -9.10 9.74
CA MET A 202 -7.79 -8.02 10.43
C MET A 202 -8.84 -7.02 10.92
N ASN A 203 -8.52 -6.24 11.95
CA ASN A 203 -9.41 -5.18 12.43
C ASN A 203 -9.29 -3.97 11.50
N HIS A 204 -10.38 -3.54 10.86
CA HIS A 204 -10.48 -2.25 10.16
C HIS A 204 -11.45 -1.36 10.92
N GLU A 205 -11.16 -0.05 10.92
CA GLU A 205 -11.95 0.94 11.66
C GLU A 205 -13.25 1.31 10.93
N GLU A 206 -13.39 0.97 9.64
CA GLU A 206 -14.59 1.23 8.83
C GLU A 206 -14.85 0.05 7.87
N ASN A 207 -16.07 -0.08 7.32
CA ASN A 207 -16.50 -1.12 6.36
C ASN A 207 -15.75 -1.07 4.99
N GLN A 208 -14.53 -0.55 4.99
CA GLN A 208 -13.66 -0.38 3.84
C GLN A 208 -12.96 -1.71 3.52
N LEU A 209 -13.49 -2.41 2.52
CA LEU A 209 -12.91 -3.65 2.03
C LEU A 209 -11.78 -3.33 1.06
N ILE A 210 -10.53 -3.50 1.50
CA ILE A 210 -9.38 -3.41 0.60
C ILE A 210 -9.43 -4.57 -0.42
N PRO A 211 -9.31 -4.31 -1.72
CA PRO A 211 -9.34 -5.32 -2.77
C PRO A 211 -8.28 -6.41 -2.58
N ASN A 212 -8.66 -7.64 -2.89
CA ASN A 212 -7.80 -8.81 -2.74
C ASN A 212 -7.19 -9.19 -4.09
N LEU A 213 -5.89 -9.51 -4.09
CA LEU A 213 -5.18 -9.93 -5.31
C LEU A 213 -5.82 -11.15 -6.01
N TYR A 214 -6.51 -12.03 -5.27
CA TYR A 214 -7.21 -13.19 -5.86
C TYR A 214 -8.22 -12.79 -6.93
N ARG A 215 -8.92 -11.67 -6.75
CA ARG A 215 -9.96 -11.21 -7.67
C ARG A 215 -9.41 -10.83 -9.05
N TYR A 216 -8.13 -10.48 -9.11
CA TYR A 216 -7.46 -10.04 -10.34
C TYR A 216 -6.61 -11.14 -10.97
N LEU A 217 -6.53 -12.32 -10.35
CA LEU A 217 -5.83 -13.46 -10.92
C LEU A 217 -6.85 -14.40 -11.56
N GLN A 218 -6.68 -14.65 -12.86
CA GLN A 218 -7.50 -15.63 -13.56
C GLN A 218 -7.15 -17.06 -13.06
N PRO A 219 -8.15 -17.91 -12.77
CA PRO A 219 -7.94 -19.33 -12.49
C PRO A 219 -7.23 -20.04 -13.65
N TRP A 220 -6.51 -21.13 -13.36
CA TRP A 220 -5.85 -21.96 -14.37
C TRP A 220 -6.84 -22.55 -15.36
N GLU A 221 -8.01 -22.99 -14.89
CA GLU A 221 -9.07 -23.54 -15.75
C GLU A 221 -9.49 -22.56 -16.84
N VAL A 222 -9.79 -21.32 -16.45
CA VAL A 222 -10.23 -20.26 -17.37
C VAL A 222 -9.12 -19.91 -18.35
N GLU A 223 -7.87 -19.87 -17.89
CA GLU A 223 -6.72 -19.61 -18.76
C GLU A 223 -6.50 -20.74 -19.77
N PHE A 224 -6.63 -22.01 -19.37
CA PHE A 224 -6.47 -23.14 -20.30
C PHE A 224 -7.59 -23.19 -21.33
N MET A 225 -8.84 -22.95 -20.92
CA MET A 225 -9.96 -22.84 -21.84
C MET A 225 -9.80 -21.65 -22.79
N GLY A 226 -9.43 -20.49 -22.26
CA GLY A 226 -9.15 -19.29 -23.04
C GLY A 226 -8.03 -19.51 -24.05
N LEU A 227 -6.93 -20.13 -23.63
CA LEU A 227 -5.80 -20.47 -24.49
C LEU A 227 -6.21 -21.40 -25.64
N ALA A 228 -7.02 -22.42 -25.37
CA ALA A 228 -7.53 -23.32 -26.40
C ALA A 228 -8.40 -22.58 -27.44
N CYS A 229 -9.28 -21.68 -26.99
CA CYS A 229 -10.09 -20.83 -27.86
C CYS A 229 -9.23 -19.87 -28.70
N VAL A 230 -8.30 -19.14 -28.08
CA VAL A 230 -7.44 -18.17 -28.79
C VAL A 230 -6.52 -18.87 -29.79
N LEU A 231 -5.99 -20.05 -29.46
CA LEU A 231 -5.20 -20.86 -30.39
C LEU A 231 -6.02 -21.27 -31.62
N LEU A 232 -7.28 -21.65 -31.42
CA LEU A 232 -8.19 -22.03 -32.49
C LEU A 232 -8.50 -20.82 -33.38
N GLU A 233 -8.85 -19.68 -32.80
CA GLU A 233 -9.10 -18.42 -33.51
C GLU A 233 -7.87 -17.96 -34.28
N TYR A 234 -6.69 -17.97 -33.66
CA TYR A 234 -5.42 -17.66 -34.32
C TYR A 234 -5.17 -18.59 -35.51
N SER A 235 -5.44 -19.90 -35.37
CA SER A 235 -5.29 -20.86 -36.47
C SER A 235 -6.23 -20.57 -37.64
N MET A 236 -7.41 -20.00 -37.37
CA MET A 236 -8.40 -19.62 -38.39
C MET A 236 -7.97 -18.32 -39.07
N LYS A 237 -7.68 -17.27 -38.29
CA LYS A 237 -7.17 -15.98 -38.80
C LYS A 237 -5.92 -16.16 -39.66
N ARG A 238 -4.99 -17.04 -39.25
CA ARG A 238 -3.79 -17.38 -40.02
C ARG A 238 -4.11 -18.09 -41.33
N ARG A 239 -5.11 -18.99 -41.35
CA ARG A 239 -5.57 -19.66 -42.56
C ARG A 239 -6.21 -18.68 -43.54
N GLU A 240 -7.06 -17.79 -43.06
CA GLU A 240 -7.71 -16.75 -43.87
C GLU A 240 -6.70 -15.77 -44.46
N ALA A 241 -5.72 -15.34 -43.65
CA ALA A 241 -4.65 -14.46 -44.12
C ALA A 241 -3.82 -15.12 -45.23
N ASN A 242 -3.50 -16.41 -45.09
CA ASN A 242 -2.80 -17.18 -46.14
C ASN A 242 -3.64 -17.33 -47.42
N VAL A 243 -4.96 -17.56 -47.30
CA VAL A 243 -5.87 -17.63 -48.47
C VAL A 243 -5.92 -16.29 -49.20
N GLN A 244 -5.89 -15.18 -48.46
CA GLN A 244 -5.86 -13.82 -49.01
C GLN A 244 -4.46 -13.37 -49.43
N ASN A 245 -3.42 -14.20 -49.27
CA ASN A 245 -2.01 -13.84 -49.46
C ASN A 245 -1.60 -12.55 -48.70
N ARG A 246 -2.25 -12.25 -47.57
CA ARG A 246 -1.91 -11.14 -46.69
C ARG A 246 -1.09 -11.64 -45.51
N ARG A 247 -0.19 -10.79 -44.99
CA ARG A 247 0.46 -11.04 -43.70
C ARG A 247 -0.47 -10.61 -42.57
N LEU A 248 -0.49 -11.40 -41.50
CA LEU A 248 -1.23 -11.09 -40.28
C LEU A 248 -0.58 -9.90 -39.58
N THR A 249 -1.35 -8.86 -39.25
CA THR A 249 -0.85 -7.65 -38.57
C THR A 249 -1.11 -7.71 -37.06
N LEU A 250 -0.51 -6.76 -36.31
CA LEU A 250 -0.71 -6.63 -34.87
C LEU A 250 -2.18 -6.33 -34.51
N GLU A 251 -2.83 -5.50 -35.35
CA GLU A 251 -4.22 -5.07 -35.19
C GLU A 251 -5.21 -6.25 -35.30
N ASP A 252 -4.93 -7.23 -36.17
CA ASP A 252 -5.76 -8.46 -36.29
C ASP A 252 -5.77 -9.30 -35.00
N LEU A 253 -4.76 -9.10 -34.14
CA LEU A 253 -4.49 -9.89 -32.94
C LEU A 253 -4.73 -9.13 -31.64
N GLU A 254 -5.08 -7.83 -31.73
CA GLU A 254 -5.22 -6.94 -30.57
C GLU A 254 -6.24 -7.40 -29.54
N ASP A 255 -7.38 -7.88 -30.02
CA ASP A 255 -8.45 -8.42 -29.17
C ASP A 255 -8.03 -9.66 -28.36
N SER A 256 -6.97 -10.34 -28.78
CA SER A 256 -6.50 -11.63 -28.21
C SER A 256 -5.07 -11.57 -27.64
N TRP A 257 -4.44 -10.38 -27.66
CA TRP A 257 -3.04 -10.21 -27.24
C TRP A 257 -2.83 -10.58 -25.77
N ASP A 258 -3.68 -10.10 -24.87
CA ASP A 258 -3.56 -10.29 -23.43
C ASP A 258 -3.93 -11.72 -22.97
N GLN A 259 -4.70 -12.46 -23.76
CA GLN A 259 -5.25 -13.75 -23.33
C GLN A 259 -4.34 -14.95 -23.62
N ALA A 260 -3.45 -14.89 -24.63
CA ALA A 260 -2.65 -16.08 -24.98
C ALA A 260 -1.51 -15.90 -26.00
N ILE A 261 -1.54 -14.90 -26.90
CA ILE A 261 -0.65 -14.90 -28.08
C ILE A 261 0.81 -14.60 -27.73
N ASP A 262 1.06 -13.84 -26.66
CA ASP A 262 2.42 -13.57 -26.17
C ASP A 262 3.15 -14.88 -25.76
N THR A 263 2.40 -15.92 -25.36
CA THR A 263 2.88 -17.29 -25.04
C THR A 263 3.42 -18.06 -26.23
N LEU A 264 2.85 -17.82 -27.41
CA LEU A 264 3.22 -18.50 -28.64
C LEU A 264 4.45 -17.89 -29.32
N LEU A 265 4.62 -16.57 -29.21
CA LEU A 265 5.68 -15.87 -29.93
C LEU A 265 7.01 -15.89 -29.20
N HIS A 266 7.01 -15.99 -27.87
CA HIS A 266 8.24 -16.12 -27.08
C HIS A 266 8.53 -17.58 -26.69
N THR A 267 8.86 -18.42 -27.67
CA THR A 267 9.30 -19.83 -27.53
C THR A 267 10.67 -20.03 -26.88
N THR A 268 11.19 -19.04 -26.16
CA THR A 268 12.37 -19.21 -25.30
C THR A 268 11.94 -19.14 -23.85
N ARG A 269 12.63 -19.85 -22.96
CA ARG A 269 12.37 -19.92 -21.51
C ARG A 269 12.25 -18.53 -20.82
N ALA A 270 12.69 -17.46 -21.48
CA ALA A 270 12.51 -16.06 -21.08
C ALA A 270 11.09 -15.51 -21.31
N GLY A 271 10.35 -16.03 -22.30
CA GLY A 271 9.00 -15.60 -22.69
C GLY A 271 7.93 -15.88 -21.66
N VAL A 272 7.87 -17.10 -21.12
CA VAL A 272 6.90 -17.49 -20.08
C VAL A 272 7.07 -16.64 -18.82
N SER A 273 8.30 -16.23 -18.48
CA SER A 273 8.54 -15.29 -17.38
C SER A 273 8.08 -13.87 -17.70
N ALA A 274 8.10 -13.45 -18.97
CA ALA A 274 7.62 -12.15 -19.42
C ALA A 274 6.09 -12.08 -19.44
N LEU A 275 5.39 -13.16 -19.81
CA LEU A 275 3.92 -13.29 -19.76
C LEU A 275 3.34 -13.21 -18.36
N ILE A 276 3.95 -13.94 -17.42
CA ILE A 276 3.61 -13.81 -16.01
C ILE A 276 3.78 -12.33 -15.65
N GLY A 277 4.86 -11.67 -16.10
CA GLY A 277 5.07 -10.23 -15.92
C GLY A 277 4.03 -9.30 -16.54
N ASN A 278 3.55 -9.58 -17.76
CA ASN A 278 2.59 -8.74 -18.50
C ASN A 278 1.15 -8.91 -18.01
N ASN A 279 0.70 -10.13 -17.74
CA ASN A 279 -0.61 -10.36 -17.12
C ASN A 279 -0.63 -9.90 -15.65
N ILE A 280 0.49 -9.98 -14.94
CA ILE A 280 0.62 -9.33 -13.63
C ILE A 280 0.64 -7.81 -13.76
N SER A 281 1.21 -7.23 -14.81
CA SER A 281 1.27 -5.76 -14.93
C SER A 281 -0.12 -5.17 -15.20
N SER A 282 -0.90 -5.74 -16.12
CA SER A 282 -2.30 -5.34 -16.35
C SER A 282 -3.21 -5.64 -15.15
N SER A 283 -3.06 -6.81 -14.53
CA SER A 283 -3.81 -7.14 -13.31
C SER A 283 -3.38 -6.28 -12.11
N SER A 284 -2.10 -5.86 -12.07
CA SER A 284 -1.59 -4.96 -11.04
C SER A 284 -2.11 -3.55 -11.26
N THR A 285 -2.23 -3.05 -12.49
CA THR A 285 -2.79 -1.71 -12.74
C THR A 285 -4.26 -1.66 -12.34
N MET A 286 -5.05 -2.68 -12.66
CA MET A 286 -6.46 -2.76 -12.22
C MET A 286 -6.60 -2.86 -10.70
N LEU A 287 -5.80 -3.72 -10.06
CA LEU A 287 -5.77 -3.83 -8.60
C LEU A 287 -5.45 -2.48 -7.96
N SER A 288 -4.50 -1.76 -8.52
CA SER A 288 -4.08 -0.47 -8.01
C SER A 288 -5.16 0.59 -8.06
N VAL A 289 -5.86 0.71 -9.20
CA VAL A 289 -6.99 1.63 -9.36
C VAL A 289 -8.06 1.34 -8.31
N ASP A 290 -8.41 0.08 -8.13
CA ASP A 290 -9.43 -0.33 -7.18
C ASP A 290 -8.96 -0.15 -5.73
N VAL A 291 -7.67 -0.33 -5.42
CA VAL A 291 -7.12 -0.05 -4.09
C VAL A 291 -7.16 1.44 -3.78
N ILE A 292 -6.83 2.30 -4.75
CA ILE A 292 -6.94 3.76 -4.59
C ILE A 292 -8.39 4.16 -4.35
N ALA A 293 -9.34 3.62 -5.14
CA ALA A 293 -10.76 3.87 -4.95
C ALA A 293 -11.26 3.38 -3.58
N ALA A 294 -10.84 2.18 -3.17
CA ALA A 294 -11.19 1.60 -1.89
C ALA A 294 -10.67 2.44 -0.73
N LEU A 295 -9.52 3.10 -0.85
CA LEU A 295 -8.91 3.95 0.17
C LEU A 295 -9.51 5.37 0.26
N GLY A 296 -10.57 5.67 -0.50
CA GLY A 296 -11.21 7.00 -0.51
C GLY A 296 -10.72 7.92 -1.63
N GLY A 297 -10.10 7.36 -2.67
CA GLY A 297 -9.56 8.11 -3.80
C GLY A 297 -8.22 8.77 -3.48
N ILE A 298 -7.64 9.42 -4.50
CA ILE A 298 -6.32 10.05 -4.38
C ILE A 298 -6.36 11.23 -3.40
N GLU A 299 -7.42 12.04 -3.42
CA GLU A 299 -7.57 13.17 -2.51
C GLU A 299 -7.65 12.73 -1.05
N GLY A 300 -8.45 11.69 -0.75
CA GLY A 300 -8.55 11.12 0.60
C GLY A 300 -7.19 10.60 1.10
N ILE A 301 -6.44 9.90 0.25
CA ILE A 301 -5.09 9.44 0.58
C ILE A 301 -4.15 10.61 0.88
N LEU A 302 -4.24 11.71 0.11
CA LEU A 302 -3.34 12.85 0.28
C LEU A 302 -3.62 13.64 1.57
N GLU A 303 -4.81 13.58 2.14
CA GLU A 303 -5.13 14.17 3.46
C GLU A 303 -4.29 13.54 4.59
N ASP A 304 -3.97 12.25 4.48
CA ASP A 304 -3.11 11.52 5.41
C ASP A 304 -1.62 11.88 5.29
N THR A 305 -1.26 12.81 4.38
CA THR A 305 0.13 13.12 4.01
C THR A 305 0.47 14.60 4.18
N LEU A 306 1.75 14.94 4.11
CA LEU A 306 2.23 16.33 4.02
C LEU A 306 2.01 16.97 2.64
N PHE A 307 1.17 16.41 1.77
CA PHE A 307 0.92 16.96 0.44
C PHE A 307 0.50 18.43 0.49
N LYS A 308 -0.51 18.78 1.30
CA LYS A 308 -0.97 20.17 1.43
C LYS A 308 0.14 21.12 1.87
N CYS A 309 1.08 20.66 2.69
CA CYS A 309 2.25 21.43 3.13
C CYS A 309 3.14 21.88 1.97
N THR A 310 3.27 21.04 0.95
CA THR A 310 4.11 21.31 -0.22
C THR A 310 3.58 22.46 -1.08
N TYR A 311 2.28 22.79 -0.96
CA TYR A 311 1.61 23.85 -1.72
C TYR A 311 1.75 23.67 -3.24
N PHE A 312 1.63 22.44 -3.72
CA PHE A 312 1.38 22.18 -5.14
C PHE A 312 -0.11 22.39 -5.43
N PRO A 313 -0.46 22.97 -6.60
CA PRO A 313 -1.86 23.22 -6.96
C PRO A 313 -2.62 21.93 -7.26
N THR A 314 -1.93 20.94 -7.84
CA THR A 314 -2.47 19.64 -8.24
C THR A 314 -1.48 18.55 -7.86
N TRP A 315 -1.98 17.31 -7.75
CA TRP A 315 -1.15 16.13 -7.54
C TRP A 315 -0.67 15.51 -8.86
N GLU A 316 -1.28 15.89 -9.98
CA GLU A 316 -0.92 15.46 -11.33
C GLU A 316 0.46 15.99 -11.73
N GLY A 317 1.24 15.18 -12.45
CA GLY A 317 2.60 15.56 -12.88
C GLY A 317 3.65 15.57 -11.75
N LEU A 318 3.29 15.16 -10.53
CA LEU A 318 4.25 14.99 -9.45
C LEU A 318 4.99 13.68 -9.59
N PHE A 319 6.31 13.76 -9.46
CA PHE A 319 7.17 12.60 -9.43
C PHE A 319 8.19 12.75 -8.32
N TRP A 320 8.52 11.63 -7.68
CA TRP A 320 9.63 11.60 -6.75
C TRP A 320 10.91 11.31 -7.50
N GLU A 321 11.98 12.00 -7.13
CA GLU A 321 13.30 11.71 -7.64
C GLU A 321 13.68 10.27 -7.23
N ASN A 322 13.85 9.40 -8.23
CA ASN A 322 14.44 8.09 -7.98
C ASN A 322 15.85 8.28 -7.38
N ALA A 323 16.41 7.25 -6.73
CA ALA A 323 17.70 7.29 -6.03
C ALA A 323 18.96 7.58 -6.90
N SER A 324 18.84 8.39 -7.95
CA SER A 324 19.86 8.86 -8.89
C SER A 324 20.68 10.05 -8.37
N GLY A 325 20.29 10.68 -7.26
CA GLY A 325 21.06 11.78 -6.65
C GLY A 325 22.28 11.30 -5.82
N PHE A 326 22.41 11.86 -4.61
CA PHE A 326 23.52 11.56 -3.69
C PHE A 326 23.71 10.07 -3.42
N GLU A 327 22.61 9.31 -3.28
CA GLU A 327 22.64 7.87 -3.05
C GLU A 327 23.29 7.10 -4.22
N GLY A 328 22.94 7.47 -5.46
CA GLY A 328 23.54 6.90 -6.67
C GLY A 328 25.05 7.14 -6.75
N SER A 329 25.48 8.36 -6.40
CA SER A 329 26.91 8.74 -6.35
C SER A 329 27.71 7.97 -5.28
N MET A 330 27.04 7.53 -4.22
CA MET A 330 27.66 6.82 -3.10
C MET A 330 27.55 5.29 -3.24
N ARG A 331 26.66 4.80 -4.11
CA ARG A 331 26.36 3.37 -4.29
C ARG A 331 27.58 2.54 -4.70
N TYR A 332 28.40 3.07 -5.61
CA TYR A 332 29.59 2.40 -6.13
C TYR A 332 30.87 2.76 -5.37
N LYS A 333 30.79 3.64 -4.37
CA LYS A 333 31.93 3.98 -3.52
C LYS A 333 32.14 2.89 -2.47
N LYS A 334 33.40 2.64 -2.13
CA LYS A 334 33.78 1.68 -1.08
C LYS A 334 33.42 2.29 0.28
N LEU A 335 32.32 1.80 0.86
CA LEU A 335 31.78 2.21 2.14
C LEU A 335 31.95 1.11 3.19
N THR A 336 32.09 1.50 4.46
CA THR A 336 31.97 0.56 5.57
C THR A 336 30.50 0.10 5.73
N ASN A 337 30.29 -1.05 6.38
CA ASN A 337 28.94 -1.55 6.64
C ASN A 337 28.11 -0.59 7.51
N ALA A 338 28.75 0.14 8.44
CA ALA A 338 28.10 1.17 9.24
C ALA A 338 27.63 2.36 8.39
N GLN A 339 28.47 2.83 7.44
CA GLN A 339 28.09 3.89 6.51
C GLN A 339 26.94 3.47 5.59
N ARG A 340 26.96 2.22 5.09
CA ARG A 340 25.85 1.67 4.29
C ARG A 340 24.55 1.57 5.10
N SER A 341 24.63 1.19 6.36
CA SER A 341 23.48 1.16 7.27
C SER A 341 22.89 2.55 7.47
N GLY A 342 23.73 3.58 7.63
CA GLY A 342 23.28 4.98 7.71
C GLY A 342 22.61 5.46 6.42
N LEU A 343 23.18 5.12 5.25
CA LEU A 343 22.62 5.50 3.94
C LEU A 343 21.21 4.91 3.73
N ASN A 344 20.99 3.65 4.14
CA ASN A 344 19.67 3.01 4.05
C ASN A 344 18.60 3.64 4.96
N GLN A 345 18.96 4.53 5.89
CA GLN A 345 17.98 5.26 6.71
C GLN A 345 17.39 6.46 5.97
N ILE A 346 18.05 6.99 4.93
CA ILE A 346 17.61 8.20 4.23
C ILE A 346 16.22 8.00 3.59
N PRO A 347 15.95 6.94 2.80
CA PRO A 347 14.62 6.75 2.22
C PRO A 347 13.55 6.51 3.27
N ASN A 348 13.90 5.88 4.41
CA ASN A 348 12.97 5.71 5.52
C ASN A 348 12.61 7.04 6.19
N ARG A 349 13.51 8.02 6.17
CA ARG A 349 13.25 9.37 6.69
C ARG A 349 12.28 10.14 5.80
N HIS A 350 12.39 10.01 4.48
CA HIS A 350 11.41 10.64 3.58
C HIS A 350 10.03 10.00 3.74
N PHE A 351 9.97 8.66 3.78
CA PHE A 351 8.74 7.93 4.08
C PHE A 351 8.09 8.39 5.39
N THR A 352 8.89 8.52 6.46
CA THR A 352 8.37 8.97 7.76
C THR A 352 7.90 10.43 7.71
N LEU A 353 8.57 11.29 6.94
CA LEU A 353 8.19 12.69 6.77
C LEU A 353 6.87 12.82 6.00
N TRP A 354 6.74 12.11 4.88
CA TRP A 354 5.54 12.12 4.03
C TRP A 354 4.27 11.75 4.79
N TRP A 355 4.34 10.65 5.55
CA TRP A 355 3.23 10.14 6.37
C TRP A 355 3.19 10.74 7.79
N SER A 356 3.95 11.81 8.05
CA SER A 356 4.09 12.33 9.42
C SER A 356 2.78 12.77 10.09
N PRO A 357 1.77 13.36 9.41
CA PRO A 357 0.52 13.75 10.07
C PRO A 357 -0.28 12.56 10.60
N THR A 358 -0.14 11.41 9.93
CA THR A 358 -0.86 10.18 10.25
C THR A 358 -0.08 9.30 11.21
N ILE A 359 1.25 9.31 11.12
CA ILE A 359 2.11 8.55 12.04
C ILE A 359 2.15 9.26 13.39
N ASN A 360 2.42 10.57 13.44
CA ASN A 360 2.59 11.32 14.68
C ASN A 360 1.26 11.89 15.18
N ARG A 361 0.32 11.02 15.54
CA ARG A 361 -1.00 11.41 16.07
C ARG A 361 -1.26 10.88 17.48
N ALA A 362 -2.08 11.62 18.22
CA ALA A 362 -2.47 11.26 19.59
C ALA A 362 -3.17 9.90 19.68
N ASN A 363 -4.00 9.57 18.68
CA ASN A 363 -4.76 8.31 18.65
C ASN A 363 -3.90 7.07 18.34
N VAL A 364 -2.72 7.24 17.75
CA VAL A 364 -1.79 6.15 17.39
C VAL A 364 -0.82 5.83 18.52
N TYR A 365 -0.37 6.86 19.25
CA TYR A 365 0.57 6.71 20.36
C TYR A 365 -0.07 7.12 21.68
N VAL A 366 -0.27 6.13 22.55
CA VAL A 366 -0.54 6.38 23.97
C VAL A 366 0.77 6.74 24.66
N GLY A 367 0.99 8.03 24.96
CA GLY A 367 2.24 8.50 25.54
C GLY A 367 2.28 9.96 25.95
N PHE A 368 3.39 10.35 26.58
CA PHE A 368 3.66 11.75 26.93
C PHE A 368 3.99 12.55 25.68
N GLN A 369 3.28 13.65 25.51
CA GLN A 369 3.52 14.64 24.46
C GLN A 369 4.80 15.43 24.76
N VAL A 370 5.69 15.55 23.78
CA VAL A 370 6.95 16.30 23.91
C VAL A 370 7.01 17.37 22.82
N GLN A 371 7.29 18.60 23.22
CA GLN A 371 7.50 19.71 22.28
C GLN A 371 8.88 19.62 21.63
N LEU A 372 8.94 19.82 20.32
CA LEU A 372 10.17 19.72 19.54
C LEU A 372 10.97 21.04 19.56
N GLY A 373 12.00 21.09 20.41
CA GLY A 373 13.00 22.16 20.40
C GLY A 373 12.40 23.57 20.53
N LEU A 374 12.68 24.44 19.56
CA LEU A 374 12.20 25.83 19.49
C LEU A 374 10.94 26.01 18.62
N THR A 375 10.24 24.92 18.31
CA THR A 375 8.99 24.93 17.53
C THR A 375 7.82 24.57 18.43
N SER A 376 6.58 24.87 18.03
CA SER A 376 5.40 24.39 18.77
C SER A 376 4.93 23.00 18.28
N ILE A 377 5.78 22.24 17.58
CA ILE A 377 5.43 20.92 17.08
C ILE A 377 5.44 19.93 18.26
N VAL A 378 4.35 19.18 18.40
CA VAL A 378 4.20 18.16 19.43
C VAL A 378 4.49 16.78 18.84
N MET A 379 5.35 16.02 19.51
CA MET A 379 5.66 14.63 19.19
C MET A 379 4.92 13.72 20.18
N HIS A 380 4.04 12.85 19.67
CA HIS A 380 3.24 11.91 20.47
C HIS A 380 3.99 10.61 20.79
N GLY A 381 5.02 10.30 19.99
CA GLY A 381 5.86 9.12 20.15
C GLY A 381 7.34 9.41 19.90
N LYS A 382 8.21 8.52 20.39
CA LYS A 382 9.65 8.57 20.08
C LYS A 382 9.90 8.03 18.68
N ILE A 383 9.89 8.92 17.68
CA ILE A 383 10.14 8.64 16.27
C ILE A 383 11.40 9.41 15.83
N PRO A 384 12.61 8.84 15.99
CA PRO A 384 13.85 9.57 15.76
C PRO A 384 14.02 10.04 14.31
N THR A 385 13.53 9.26 13.34
CA THR A 385 13.62 9.62 11.92
C THR A 385 12.84 10.88 11.58
N LEU A 386 11.66 11.05 12.18
CA LEU A 386 10.82 12.23 12.04
C LEU A 386 11.42 13.44 12.75
N GLU A 387 11.91 13.24 13.97
CA GLU A 387 12.56 14.28 14.78
C GLU A 387 13.70 14.95 14.01
N ILE A 388 14.60 14.15 13.42
CA ILE A 388 15.73 14.67 12.62
C ILE A 388 15.22 15.44 11.40
N SER A 389 14.20 14.94 10.70
CA SER A 389 13.65 15.61 9.51
C SER A 389 13.00 16.96 9.85
N LEU A 390 12.20 17.02 10.91
CA LEU A 390 11.56 18.28 11.35
C LEU A 390 12.59 19.30 11.84
N ILE A 391 13.62 18.88 12.60
CA ILE A 391 14.72 19.76 13.01
C ILE A 391 15.46 20.32 11.79
N GLN A 392 15.70 19.49 10.76
CA GLN A 392 16.34 19.95 9.52
C GLN A 392 15.48 20.94 8.73
N ILE A 393 14.15 20.77 8.71
CA ILE A 393 13.22 21.71 8.07
C ILE A 393 13.22 23.05 8.82
N PHE A 394 13.08 23.04 10.15
CA PHE A 394 12.96 24.25 10.96
C PHE A 394 14.28 24.87 11.43
N ARG A 395 15.42 24.39 10.91
CA ARG A 395 16.76 24.92 11.23
C ARG A 395 16.89 26.43 11.00
N ALA A 396 17.83 27.04 11.70
CA ALA A 396 18.10 28.48 11.66
C ALA A 396 16.89 29.35 12.06
N HIS A 397 16.18 28.91 13.10
CA HIS A 397 15.02 29.57 13.70
C HIS A 397 13.90 29.89 12.71
N LEU A 398 13.63 28.97 11.77
CA LEU A 398 12.64 29.21 10.72
C LEU A 398 11.24 29.50 11.29
N TRP A 399 10.84 28.80 12.36
CA TRP A 399 9.56 29.02 13.04
C TRP A 399 9.36 30.48 13.46
N ARG A 400 10.34 31.01 14.21
CA ARG A 400 10.35 32.41 14.65
C ARG A 400 10.34 33.38 13.48
N LYS A 401 11.12 33.10 12.43
CA LYS A 401 11.18 33.94 11.23
C LYS A 401 9.85 33.97 10.47
N ILE A 402 9.13 32.86 10.41
CA ILE A 402 7.78 32.81 9.81
C ILE A 402 6.85 33.71 10.61
N HIS A 403 6.84 33.57 11.93
CA HIS A 403 5.99 34.38 12.81
C HIS A 403 6.28 35.88 12.66
N GLU A 404 7.56 36.27 12.74
CA GLU A 404 7.98 37.67 12.55
C GLU A 404 7.63 38.19 11.15
N SER A 405 7.82 37.38 10.10
CA SER A 405 7.52 37.79 8.73
C SER A 405 6.03 38.00 8.48
N VAL A 406 5.16 37.13 9.00
CA VAL A 406 3.70 37.28 8.87
C VAL A 406 3.23 38.55 9.58
N ILE A 407 3.75 38.84 10.77
CA ILE A 407 3.43 40.07 11.50
C ILE A 407 3.87 41.31 10.72
N MET A 408 5.08 41.28 10.14
CA MET A 408 5.60 42.41 9.35
C MET A 408 4.80 42.64 8.07
N ASP A 409 4.28 41.58 7.43
CA ASP A 409 3.44 41.71 6.24
C ASP A 409 2.02 42.18 6.56
N LEU A 410 1.49 41.84 7.75
CA LEU A 410 0.18 42.29 8.23
C LEU A 410 0.18 43.75 8.67
N ARG A 411 1.28 44.24 9.25
CA ARG A 411 1.39 45.62 9.73
C ARG A 411 0.99 46.69 8.70
N PRO A 412 1.55 46.73 7.47
CA PRO A 412 1.20 47.76 6.49
C PRO A 412 -0.25 47.67 6.00
N VAL A 413 -0.93 46.52 6.17
CA VAL A 413 -2.36 46.39 5.86
C VAL A 413 -3.19 47.16 6.87
N PHE A 414 -2.81 47.13 8.14
CA PHE A 414 -3.49 47.89 9.20
C PHE A 414 -3.13 49.38 9.20
N ASP A 415 -1.94 49.75 8.72
CA ASP A 415 -1.54 51.15 8.57
C ASP A 415 -2.36 51.91 7.50
N GLN A 416 -3.09 51.20 6.62
CA GLN A 416 -3.91 51.79 5.55
C GLN A 416 -5.30 52.26 6.01
N GLU A 417 -5.79 51.83 7.18
CA GLU A 417 -7.13 52.16 7.70
C GLU A 417 -7.02 52.96 9.02
N PRO A 418 -7.04 54.31 8.97
CA PRO A 418 -6.92 55.14 10.17
C PRO A 418 -8.26 55.40 10.90
N GLU A 419 -9.38 54.82 10.44
CA GLU A 419 -10.69 55.11 11.02
C GLU A 419 -10.89 54.52 12.42
N ALA A 420 -11.64 55.24 13.25
CA ALA A 420 -11.83 54.93 14.66
C ALA A 420 -12.48 53.54 14.85
N LEU A 421 -11.90 52.74 15.75
CA LEU A 421 -12.38 51.41 16.20
C LEU A 421 -13.75 51.51 16.90
N GLN A 422 -14.81 51.84 16.16
CA GLN A 422 -16.17 52.00 16.67
C GLN A 422 -17.06 50.83 16.25
N ASN A 423 -18.03 50.48 17.10
CA ASN A 423 -19.03 49.43 16.87
C ASN A 423 -18.41 48.04 16.63
N ILE A 424 -17.67 47.55 17.62
CA ILE A 424 -17.03 46.23 17.57
C ILE A 424 -18.09 45.13 17.65
N SER A 425 -17.97 44.08 16.84
CA SER A 425 -18.85 42.91 16.86
C SER A 425 -18.56 41.98 18.04
N ARG A 426 -19.51 41.09 18.33
CA ARG A 426 -19.23 39.91 19.18
C ARG A 426 -18.23 38.97 18.48
N PRO A 427 -17.50 38.12 19.24
CA PRO A 427 -16.55 37.19 18.64
C PRO A 427 -17.20 36.30 17.59
N SER A 428 -16.68 36.33 16.36
CA SER A 428 -17.16 35.51 15.24
C SER A 428 -15.99 35.03 14.37
N LEU A 429 -16.24 34.08 13.48
CA LEU A 429 -15.23 33.62 12.53
C LEU A 429 -15.04 34.64 11.40
N VAL A 430 -13.86 34.64 10.80
CA VAL A 430 -13.53 35.50 9.64
C VAL A 430 -14.40 35.19 8.42
N THR A 431 -14.90 33.97 8.32
CA THR A 431 -15.78 33.49 7.23
C THR A 431 -17.25 33.85 7.46
N ASP A 432 -17.65 34.18 8.69
CA ASP A 432 -19.04 34.53 9.01
C ASP A 432 -19.42 35.86 8.37
N SER A 433 -20.55 35.86 7.64
CA SER A 433 -21.03 37.05 6.90
C SER A 433 -21.93 37.97 7.71
N LYS A 434 -22.44 37.53 8.86
CA LYS A 434 -23.42 38.27 9.67
C LYS A 434 -22.80 38.66 11.02
N ASP A 435 -22.30 39.88 11.09
CA ASP A 435 -21.82 40.46 12.35
C ASP A 435 -22.91 41.30 13.03
N VAL A 436 -23.08 41.04 14.33
CA VAL A 436 -23.93 41.86 15.19
C VAL A 436 -23.03 42.86 15.91
N LEU A 437 -23.13 44.12 15.51
CA LEU A 437 -22.29 45.24 15.98
C LEU A 437 -22.82 45.85 17.29
N ASP A 438 -23.13 45.00 18.26
CA ASP A 438 -23.68 45.39 19.57
C ASP A 438 -22.60 45.55 20.66
N GLY A 439 -21.32 45.45 20.30
CA GLY A 439 -20.21 45.43 21.25
C GLY A 439 -19.74 46.81 21.72
N SER A 440 -18.92 46.81 22.78
CA SER A 440 -18.35 48.02 23.38
C SER A 440 -17.31 48.68 22.48
N THR A 441 -17.32 50.02 22.41
CA THR A 441 -16.27 50.83 21.80
C THR A 441 -14.98 50.74 22.61
N SER A 442 -13.84 50.41 21.97
CA SER A 442 -12.53 50.31 22.61
C SER A 442 -11.49 51.11 21.85
N ASN A 443 -10.57 51.76 22.58
CA ASN A 443 -9.43 52.47 22.01
C ASN A 443 -8.21 51.57 21.76
N LYS A 444 -8.28 50.30 22.19
CA LYS A 444 -7.20 49.33 22.03
C LYS A 444 -7.73 48.09 21.33
N TYR A 445 -7.02 47.69 20.28
CA TYR A 445 -7.22 46.44 19.55
C TYR A 445 -5.88 45.71 19.48
N TRP A 446 -5.91 44.40 19.69
CA TRP A 446 -4.72 43.56 19.69
C TRP A 446 -4.98 42.36 18.81
N ILE A 447 -3.92 41.88 18.16
CA ILE A 447 -3.95 40.75 17.25
C ILE A 447 -2.81 39.83 17.66
N ASP A 448 -3.12 38.54 17.79
CA ASP A 448 -2.14 37.48 18.00
C ASP A 448 -2.13 36.57 16.78
N VAL A 449 -0.92 36.18 16.37
CA VAL A 449 -0.68 35.30 15.23
C VAL A 449 -0.12 34.00 15.75
N GLN A 450 -0.93 32.96 15.75
CA GLN A 450 -0.56 31.64 16.26
C GLN A 450 -0.17 30.73 15.12
N LEU A 451 1.08 30.29 15.13
CA LEU A 451 1.54 29.24 14.24
C LEU A 451 1.27 27.87 14.86
N ARG A 452 0.89 26.92 14.04
CA ARG A 452 0.60 25.54 14.41
C ARG A 452 1.18 24.57 13.40
N TRP A 453 1.44 23.35 13.86
CA TRP A 453 1.71 22.20 13.01
C TRP A 453 0.68 21.12 13.34
N GLY A 454 -0.35 21.00 12.51
CA GLY A 454 -1.44 20.05 12.70
C GLY A 454 -1.04 18.59 12.43
N ASP A 455 -1.85 17.69 12.94
CA ASP A 455 -1.85 16.26 12.61
C ASP A 455 -3.20 15.89 11.93
N PHE A 456 -3.34 14.63 11.49
CA PHE A 456 -4.55 14.20 10.77
C PHE A 456 -5.82 14.35 11.63
N ASP A 457 -5.76 14.03 12.92
CA ASP A 457 -6.93 14.11 13.81
C ASP A 457 -7.33 15.56 14.11
N THR A 458 -6.36 16.48 14.14
CA THR A 458 -6.57 17.87 14.54
C THR A 458 -5.96 18.84 13.54
N HIS A 459 -6.58 19.00 12.38
CA HIS A 459 -6.18 20.00 11.38
C HIS A 459 -7.25 21.07 11.10
N ASP A 460 -8.44 20.93 11.73
CA ASP A 460 -9.48 21.97 11.69
C ASP A 460 -8.99 23.22 12.45
N ILE A 461 -8.58 24.22 11.68
CA ILE A 461 -8.03 25.47 12.19
C ILE A 461 -9.11 26.36 12.81
N GLU A 462 -10.37 26.28 12.36
CA GLU A 462 -11.42 27.16 12.86
C GLU A 462 -11.74 26.88 14.33
N ARG A 463 -11.74 25.61 14.72
CA ARG A 463 -11.95 25.20 16.13
C ARG A 463 -10.78 25.53 17.05
N TYR A 464 -9.59 25.73 16.48
CA TYR A 464 -8.37 25.97 17.24
C TYR A 464 -8.17 27.46 17.58
N VAL A 465 -8.66 28.36 16.74
CA VAL A 465 -8.22 29.76 16.74
C VAL A 465 -8.97 30.62 17.73
N VAL A 466 -8.21 31.47 18.42
CA VAL A 466 -8.73 32.56 19.28
C VAL A 466 -8.52 33.95 18.65
N MET A 467 -7.59 34.10 17.68
CA MET A 467 -7.32 35.33 16.89
C MET A 467 -6.98 35.04 15.43
N ILE A 468 -5.70 34.90 15.03
CA ILE A 468 -5.31 34.47 13.69
C ILE A 468 -4.45 33.21 13.85
N GLY A 469 -4.93 32.07 13.36
CA GLY A 469 -4.15 30.83 13.37
C GLY A 469 -3.73 30.43 11.97
N MET A 470 -2.51 29.91 11.87
CA MET A 470 -1.97 29.32 10.66
C MET A 470 -1.46 27.92 10.93
N ASP A 471 -2.02 26.94 10.23
CA ASP A 471 -1.49 25.60 10.18
C ASP A 471 -0.45 25.49 9.07
N LEU A 472 0.81 25.37 9.49
CA LEU A 472 1.93 25.23 8.58
C LEU A 472 1.96 23.86 7.89
N ALA A 473 1.41 22.81 8.50
CA ALA A 473 1.38 21.47 7.94
C ALA A 473 0.36 21.37 6.79
N TYR A 474 -0.78 22.05 6.92
CA TYR A 474 -1.86 21.99 5.93
C TYR A 474 -2.00 23.27 5.07
N ASN A 475 -1.16 24.29 5.29
CA ASN A 475 -1.29 25.63 4.68
C ASN A 475 -2.69 26.25 4.87
N LEU A 476 -3.36 25.91 5.97
CA LEU A 476 -4.67 26.44 6.32
C LEU A 476 -4.51 27.65 7.25
N TRP A 477 -5.45 28.57 7.19
CA TRP A 477 -5.54 29.66 8.14
C TRP A 477 -7.01 29.94 8.46
N SER A 478 -7.24 30.43 9.66
CA SER A 478 -8.53 31.01 10.02
C SER A 478 -8.30 32.09 11.05
N ALA A 479 -9.33 32.91 11.25
CA ALA A 479 -9.33 33.91 12.29
C ALA A 479 -10.67 33.92 13.03
N TYR A 480 -10.60 34.07 14.35
CA TYR A 480 -11.72 34.16 15.26
C TYR A 480 -11.49 35.36 16.16
N GLY A 481 -12.50 36.17 16.42
CA GLY A 481 -12.31 37.31 17.31
C GLY A 481 -13.36 38.36 17.13
N ASN A 482 -13.13 39.51 17.75
CA ASN A 482 -14.01 40.67 17.61
C ASN A 482 -13.64 41.45 16.35
N TRP A 483 -14.64 41.89 15.59
CA TRP A 483 -14.42 42.55 14.31
C TRP A 483 -15.01 43.95 14.31
N PHE A 484 -14.29 44.93 13.78
CA PHE A 484 -14.89 46.22 13.42
C PHE A 484 -15.27 46.21 11.92
N PRO A 485 -16.18 47.09 11.49
CA PRO A 485 -16.64 47.13 10.10
C PRO A 485 -15.47 47.23 9.11
N GLY A 486 -15.48 46.40 8.06
CA GLY A 486 -14.42 46.36 7.04
C GLY A 486 -13.18 45.51 7.37
N MET A 487 -13.00 45.09 8.63
CA MET A 487 -11.82 44.31 9.05
C MET A 487 -11.76 42.91 8.43
N LYS A 488 -12.88 42.18 8.40
CA LYS A 488 -12.95 40.82 7.84
C LYS A 488 -12.48 40.74 6.39
N PRO A 489 -13.05 41.50 5.44
CA PRO A 489 -12.61 41.43 4.04
C PRO A 489 -11.15 41.86 3.87
N LEU A 490 -10.67 42.81 4.68
CA LEU A 490 -9.27 43.24 4.68
C LEU A 490 -8.33 42.10 5.09
N ILE A 491 -8.61 41.41 6.21
CA ILE A 491 -7.81 40.27 6.67
C ILE A 491 -7.88 39.12 5.65
N GLN A 492 -9.05 38.84 5.06
CA GLN A 492 -9.19 37.82 4.02
C GLN A 492 -8.30 38.10 2.80
N GLN A 493 -8.30 39.34 2.30
CA GLN A 493 -7.45 39.75 1.18
C GLN A 493 -5.97 39.70 1.53
N ALA A 494 -5.61 40.21 2.72
CA ALA A 494 -4.23 40.23 3.20
C ALA A 494 -3.67 38.82 3.39
N MET A 495 -4.38 37.95 4.10
CA MET A 495 -3.94 36.58 4.37
C MET A 495 -3.85 35.73 3.10
N SER A 496 -4.80 35.90 2.17
CA SER A 496 -4.73 35.25 0.84
C SER A 496 -3.46 35.64 0.08
N LYS A 497 -3.03 36.91 0.18
CA LYS A 497 -1.78 37.40 -0.42
C LYS A 497 -0.54 36.90 0.32
N ILE A 498 -0.53 36.97 1.66
CA ILE A 498 0.60 36.56 2.51
C ILE A 498 0.90 35.08 2.31
N ILE A 499 -0.11 34.22 2.30
CA ILE A 499 0.08 32.77 2.13
C ILE A 499 0.72 32.45 0.77
N LYS A 500 0.42 33.22 -0.28
CA LYS A 500 1.00 32.99 -1.61
C LYS A 500 2.40 33.57 -1.74
N ALA A 501 2.61 34.80 -1.27
CA ALA A 501 3.81 35.59 -1.59
C ALA A 501 4.89 35.63 -0.49
N ASN A 502 4.60 35.18 0.73
CA ASN A 502 5.55 35.32 1.84
C ASN A 502 6.85 34.51 1.61
N PRO A 503 8.04 35.16 1.62
CA PRO A 503 9.32 34.49 1.35
C PRO A 503 9.69 33.39 2.36
N THR A 504 9.29 33.55 3.62
CA THR A 504 9.60 32.58 4.67
C THR A 504 8.73 31.33 4.58
N LEU A 505 7.46 31.48 4.18
CA LEU A 505 6.57 30.35 3.84
C LEU A 505 7.07 29.63 2.57
N HIS A 506 7.53 30.37 1.56
CA HIS A 506 8.16 29.78 0.39
C HIS A 506 9.42 28.98 0.77
N ALA A 507 10.25 29.50 1.68
CA ALA A 507 11.42 28.78 2.18
C ALA A 507 11.04 27.50 2.94
N LEU A 508 9.96 27.51 3.74
CA LEU A 508 9.42 26.32 4.38
C LEU A 508 9.01 25.28 3.34
N ARG A 509 8.13 25.66 2.39
CA ARG A 509 7.65 24.77 1.31
C ARG A 509 8.80 24.17 0.52
N LYS A 510 9.80 24.97 0.16
CA LYS A 510 10.99 24.51 -0.57
C LYS A 510 11.84 23.52 0.25
N ARG A 511 11.96 23.72 1.56
CA ARG A 511 12.66 22.76 2.44
C ARG A 511 11.91 21.44 2.56
N ILE A 512 10.59 21.48 2.61
CA ILE A 512 9.74 20.29 2.67
C ILE A 512 9.81 19.52 1.36
N ARG A 513 9.64 20.19 0.21
CA ARG A 513 9.82 19.57 -1.12
C ARG A 513 11.19 18.91 -1.26
N LYS A 514 12.26 19.56 -0.81
CA LYS A 514 13.61 18.97 -0.77
C LYS A 514 13.76 17.80 0.19
N GLY A 515 13.10 17.85 1.35
CA GLY A 515 13.09 16.78 2.34
C GLY A 515 12.29 15.56 1.88
N LEU A 516 11.30 15.77 1.02
CA LEU A 516 10.51 14.74 0.35
C LEU A 516 11.12 14.30 -0.98
N GLN A 517 12.03 15.06 -1.59
CA GLN A 517 12.52 14.80 -2.95
C GLN A 517 11.38 14.74 -4.00
N LEU A 518 10.36 15.57 -3.79
CA LEU A 518 9.18 15.65 -4.63
C LEU A 518 9.29 16.83 -5.61
N TYR A 519 9.10 16.55 -6.89
CA TYR A 519 9.21 17.51 -7.99
C TYR A 519 7.95 17.49 -8.87
N SER A 520 7.73 18.58 -9.59
CA SER A 520 6.64 18.75 -10.55
C SER A 520 7.22 18.80 -11.95
N SER A 521 6.60 18.10 -12.90
CA SER A 521 6.90 18.24 -14.33
C SER A 521 6.36 19.54 -14.92
N GLU A 522 5.28 20.07 -14.32
CA GLU A 522 4.67 21.33 -14.75
C GLU A 522 5.37 22.53 -14.10
N PRO A 523 5.61 23.62 -14.86
CA PRO A 523 6.23 24.83 -14.33
C PRO A 523 5.36 25.41 -13.20
N THR A 524 5.99 25.67 -12.06
CA THR A 524 5.30 26.08 -10.81
C THR A 524 4.89 27.55 -10.80
N GLU A 525 5.19 28.29 -11.87
CA GLU A 525 4.70 29.63 -12.16
C GLU A 525 4.37 29.68 -13.67
N PRO A 526 3.26 30.30 -14.09
CA PRO A 526 3.12 30.68 -15.48
C PRO A 526 4.24 31.68 -15.76
N TYR A 527 5.31 31.22 -16.40
CA TYR A 527 6.11 32.15 -17.17
C TYR A 527 5.13 32.87 -18.10
N LEU A 528 5.25 34.18 -18.21
CA LEU A 528 4.52 34.98 -19.18
C LEU A 528 4.86 34.43 -20.56
N ASP A 529 4.07 33.46 -21.02
CA ASP A 529 4.06 33.03 -22.41
C ASP A 529 3.58 34.25 -23.20
N SER A 530 4.51 34.77 -24.00
CA SER A 530 4.39 36.00 -24.77
C SER A 530 3.49 35.83 -25.99
#